data_AF-A0A7Y6A8L2-F1
#
_entry.id   AF-A0A7Y6A8L2-F1
#
_cell.length_a   1.000
_cell.length_b   1.000
_cell.length_c   1.000
_cell.angle_alpha   90.00
_cell.angle_beta   90.00
_cell.angle_gamma   90.00
#
_symmetry.space_group_name_H-M   'P 1'
#
loop_
_entity.id
_entity.type
_entity.pdbx_description
1 polymer ?
#
loop_
_entity_poly.entity_id
_entity_poly.type
_entity_poly.pdbx_seq_one_letter_code
_entity_poly.pdbx_strand_id
1 'polypeptide(L)' 'LTLFAPSSDYVMAIAPPEGPEPTRDDCTQAIAKRAVYTSGDLTQGMRLCLQTSEGHTAYLKIATVPTRKSVTLEATVWE' A
#
# COMPACT_ATOMS: atom_id res chain seq x y z
N LEU A 1 -11.69 8.83 -3.28
CA LEU A 1 -11.02 8.55 -4.57
C LEU A 1 -10.46 7.14 -4.48
N THR A 2 -10.99 6.18 -5.23
CA THR A 2 -10.53 4.79 -5.20
C THR A 2 -9.38 4.64 -6.19
N LEU A 3 -8.14 4.49 -5.71
CA LEU A 3 -6.96 4.33 -6.58
C LEU A 3 -6.83 2.94 -7.18
N PHE A 4 -7.54 1.97 -6.62
CA PHE A 4 -7.25 0.56 -6.78
C PHE A 4 -8.56 -0.15 -7.10
N ALA A 5 -8.82 -0.37 -8.39
CA ALA A 5 -9.85 -1.31 -8.81
C ALA A 5 -9.44 -2.72 -8.35
N PRO A 6 -10.38 -3.58 -7.96
CA PRO A 6 -10.08 -4.98 -7.68
C PRO A 6 -9.72 -5.70 -8.98
N SER A 7 -8.50 -5.47 -9.48
CA SER A 7 -7.83 -6.40 -10.38
C SER A 7 -7.09 -7.41 -9.52
N SER A 8 -7.23 -8.68 -9.88
CA SER A 8 -6.72 -9.86 -9.17
C SER A 8 -5.19 -9.98 -9.09
N ASP A 9 -4.45 -8.94 -9.49
CA ASP A 9 -3.02 -9.04 -9.78
C ASP A 9 -2.13 -8.52 -8.65
N TYR A 10 -2.71 -8.06 -7.54
CA TYR A 10 -1.96 -7.70 -6.34
C TYR A 10 -2.78 -7.88 -5.06
N VAL A 11 -2.06 -8.11 -3.96
CA VAL A 11 -2.59 -8.13 -2.60
C VAL A 11 -2.02 -6.96 -1.81
N MET A 12 -2.82 -6.41 -0.89
CA MET A 12 -2.46 -5.22 -0.13
C MET A 12 -2.80 -5.37 1.35
N ALA A 13 -1.92 -4.84 2.21
CA ALA A 13 -2.14 -4.68 3.64
C ALA A 13 -1.78 -3.26 4.09
N ILE A 14 -2.46 -2.79 5.15
CA ILE A 14 -2.09 -1.54 5.83
C ILE A 14 -0.85 -1.80 6.68
N ALA A 15 0.21 -1.01 6.44
CA ALA A 15 1.39 -0.98 7.29
C ALA A 15 1.13 -0.13 8.54
N PRO A 16 1.86 -0.37 9.65
CA PRO A 16 1.77 0.47 10.83
C PRO A 16 1.95 1.96 10.46
N PRO A 17 1.05 2.86 10.91
CA PRO A 17 1.08 4.27 10.49
C PRO A 17 2.26 5.05 11.08
N GLU A 18 2.84 4.55 12.16
CA GLU A 18 3.93 5.16 12.92
C GLU A 18 5.14 4.23 12.99
N GLY A 19 6.30 4.80 13.31
CA GLY A 19 7.57 4.07 13.36
C GLY A 19 8.34 4.12 12.04
N PRO A 20 9.43 3.34 11.95
CA PRO A 20 10.29 3.31 10.76
C PRO A 20 9.50 2.87 9.52
N GLU A 21 10.04 3.21 8.35
CA GLU A 21 9.47 2.69 7.10
C GLU A 21 9.67 1.17 7.04
N PRO A 22 8.63 0.41 6.64
CA PRO A 22 8.68 -1.04 6.63
C PRO A 22 9.70 -1.53 5.60
N THR A 23 10.39 -2.61 5.94
CA THR A 23 11.24 -3.36 5.01
C THR A 23 10.39 -4.28 4.12
N ARG A 24 11.02 -4.89 3.11
CA ARG A 24 10.38 -5.92 2.28
C ARG A 24 9.77 -7.04 3.13
N ASP A 25 10.49 -7.52 4.14
CA ASP A 25 10.05 -8.62 4.99
C ASP A 25 8.86 -8.20 5.86
N ASP A 26 8.88 -6.98 6.39
CA ASP A 26 7.75 -6.42 7.14
C ASP A 26 6.49 -6.38 6.29
N CYS A 27 6.62 -5.92 5.04
CA CYS A 27 5.51 -5.87 4.10
C CYS A 27 5.00 -7.27 3.72
N THR A 28 5.90 -8.21 3.45
CA THR A 28 5.54 -9.60 3.14
C THR A 28 4.79 -10.25 4.29
N GLN A 29 5.26 -10.05 5.53
CA GLN A 29 4.59 -10.55 6.73
C GLN A 29 3.24 -9.87 6.97
N ALA A 30 3.14 -8.56 6.76
CA ALA A 30 1.89 -7.82 6.93
C ALA A 30 0.81 -8.33 5.96
N ILE A 31 1.19 -8.57 4.70
CA ILE A 31 0.31 -9.14 3.67
C ILE A 31 -0.13 -10.55 4.05
N ALA A 32 0.81 -11.42 4.45
CA ALA A 32 0.49 -12.79 4.88
C ALA A 32 -0.44 -12.86 6.10
N LYS A 33 -0.35 -11.87 7.02
CA LYS A 33 -1.17 -11.82 8.24
C LYS A 33 -2.52 -11.11 8.05
N ARG A 34 -2.66 -10.20 7.08
CA ARG A 34 -3.78 -9.22 7.01
C ARG A 34 -4.28 -8.93 5.58
N ALA A 35 -4.52 -9.96 4.77
CA ALA A 35 -5.28 -9.81 3.52
C ALA A 35 -6.72 -9.34 3.86
N VAL A 36 -7.31 -8.26 3.33
CA VAL A 36 -7.07 -7.47 2.13
C VAL A 36 -7.64 -6.05 2.38
N TYR A 37 -6.87 -4.99 2.17
CA TYR A 37 -7.48 -3.65 2.03
C TYR A 37 -8.04 -3.51 0.61
N THR A 38 -9.28 -3.97 0.38
CA THR A 38 -9.94 -3.95 -0.94
C THR A 38 -10.65 -2.64 -1.24
N SER A 39 -11.02 -1.87 -0.21
CA SER A 39 -11.80 -0.65 -0.37
C SER A 39 -11.77 0.17 0.90
N GLY A 40 -11.35 1.43 0.78
CA GLY A 40 -11.51 2.42 1.84
C GLY A 40 -10.92 3.75 1.43
N ASP A 41 -11.31 4.81 2.12
CA ASP A 41 -10.81 6.15 1.85
C ASP A 41 -9.32 6.25 2.18
N LEU A 42 -8.56 6.79 1.24
CA LEU A 42 -7.14 7.06 1.44
C LEU A 42 -7.01 8.30 2.32
N THR A 43 -6.18 8.22 3.34
CA THR A 43 -5.84 9.35 4.20
C THR A 43 -4.37 9.71 4.02
N GLN A 44 -4.05 10.99 4.18
CA GLN A 44 -2.66 11.45 4.15
C GLN A 44 -1.88 10.76 5.28
N GLY A 45 -0.67 10.32 4.96
CA GLY A 45 0.20 9.58 5.88
C GLY A 45 -0.11 8.09 5.96
N MET A 46 -1.18 7.60 5.31
CA MET A 46 -1.48 6.18 5.27
C MET A 46 -0.35 5.42 4.57
N ARG A 47 0.01 4.28 5.15
CA ARG A 47 1.11 3.42 4.73
C ARG A 47 0.55 2.07 4.27
N LEU A 48 0.95 1.64 3.09
CA LEU A 48 0.42 0.45 2.43
C LEU A 48 1.59 -0.43 2.00
N CYS A 49 1.42 -1.74 2.17
CA CYS A 49 2.28 -2.76 1.60
C CYS A 49 1.50 -3.47 0.50
N LEU A 50 2.13 -3.62 -0.66
CA LEU A 50 1.56 -4.25 -1.83
C LEU A 50 2.49 -5.35 -2.32
N GLN A 51 1.92 -6.46 -2.77
CA GLN A 51 2.65 -7.51 -3.48
C GLN A 51 1.89 -7.88 -4.74
N THR A 52 2.58 -7.89 -5.88
CA THR A 52 2.00 -8.32 -7.15
C THR A 52 1.96 -9.85 -7.22
N SER A 53 1.13 -10.39 -8.12
CA SER A 53 1.10 -11.83 -8.41
C SER A 53 2.44 -12.38 -8.92
N GLU A 54 3.29 -11.51 -9.47
CA GLU A 54 4.66 -11.81 -9.92
C GLU A 54 5.68 -11.87 -8.78
N GLY A 55 5.30 -11.49 -7.55
CA GLY A 55 6.15 -11.55 -6.36
C GLY A 55 6.88 -10.24 -6.01
N HIS A 56 6.75 -9.21 -6.85
CA HIS A 56 7.31 -7.89 -6.55
C HIS A 56 6.61 -7.29 -5.34
N THR A 57 7.38 -6.71 -4.44
CA THR A 57 6.87 -6.11 -3.20
C THR A 57 7.11 -4.61 -3.22
N ALA A 58 6.10 -3.84 -2.85
CA ALA A 58 6.18 -2.39 -2.77
C ALA A 58 5.63 -1.87 -1.45
N TYR A 59 6.23 -0.80 -0.96
CA TYR A 59 5.72 0.04 0.10
C TYR A 59 5.28 1.37 -0.49
N LEU A 60 4.07 1.80 -0.15
CA LEU A 60 3.49 3.06 -0.58
C LEU A 60 3.10 3.89 0.63
N LYS A 61 3.44 5.18 0.61
CA LYS A 61 2.97 6.15 1.60
C LYS A 61 2.21 7.27 0.89
N ILE A 62 0.98 7.52 1.36
CA ILE A 62 0.13 8.56 0.80
C ILE A 62 0.68 9.93 1.24
N ALA A 63 1.35 10.65 0.35
CA ALA A 63 1.94 11.96 0.64
C ALA A 63 0.87 13.05 0.69
N THR A 64 -0.04 13.07 -0.29
CA THR A 64 -1.18 14.00 -0.32
C THR A 64 -2.39 13.38 -1.03
N VAL A 65 -3.59 13.64 -0.48
CA VAL A 65 -4.86 13.27 -1.11
C VAL A 65 -5.58 14.58 -1.47
N PRO A 66 -5.40 15.15 -2.67
CA PRO A 66 -6.17 16.31 -3.05
C PRO A 66 -7.63 15.90 -3.26
N THR A 67 -8.51 16.78 -2.80
CA THR A 67 -9.97 16.58 -2.76
C THR A 67 -10.63 16.37 -4.12
N ARG A 68 -9.92 16.47 -5.26
CA ARG A 68 -10.56 16.46 -6.58
C ARG A 68 -9.94 15.61 -7.71
N LYS A 69 -8.62 15.35 -7.84
CA LYS A 69 -8.11 14.67 -9.08
C LYS A 69 -6.86 13.76 -9.03
N SER A 70 -5.91 13.88 -8.10
CA SER A 70 -4.62 13.15 -8.24
C SER A 70 -3.93 12.84 -6.90
N VAL A 71 -3.75 11.58 -6.50
CA VAL A 71 -3.01 11.26 -5.27
C VAL A 71 -1.51 11.27 -5.52
N THR A 72 -0.74 11.86 -4.61
CA THR A 72 0.73 11.73 -4.61
C THR A 72 1.13 10.62 -3.63
N LEU A 73 1.99 9.73 -4.11
CA LEU A 73 2.48 8.56 -3.38
C LEU A 73 4.01 8.61 -3.33
N GLU A 74 4.58 8.33 -2.17
CA GLU A 74 5.98 7.94 -2.03
C GLU A 74 6.04 6.42 -2.14
N ALA A 75 6.90 5.88 -3.00
CA ALA A 75 6.97 4.46 -3.26
C ALA A 75 8.40 3.92 -3.11
N THR A 76 8.53 2.79 -2.42
CA THR A 76 9.75 1.97 -2.40
C THR A 76 9.39 0.61 -3.00
N VAL A 77 10.13 0.20 -4.03
CA VAL A 77 9.90 -1.07 -4.74
C VAL A 77 11.10 -1.97 -4.56
N TRP A 78 10.83 -3.24 -4.27
CA TRP A 78 11.82 -4.29 -4.13
C TRP A 78 11.57 -5.41 -5.14
N GLU A 79 12.66 -5.91 -5.74
CA GLU A 79 12.69 -7.08 -6.63
C GLU A 79 12.51 -8.38 -5.87
#